data_AF-A0A4W3JVQ5-F1
#
_entry.id   AF-A0A4W3JVQ5-F1
#
_cell.length_a   1.000
_cell.length_b   1.000
_cell.length_c   1.000
_cell.angle_alpha   90.00
_cell.angle_beta   90.00
_cell.angle_gamma   90.00
#
_symmetry.space_group_name_H-M   'P 1'
#
loop_
_entity.id
_entity.type
_entity.pdbx_description
1 polymer ?
#
loop_
_entity_poly.entity_id
_entity_poly.type
_entity_poly.pdbx_seq_one_letter_code
_entity_poly.pdbx_strand_id
1 'polypeptide(L)'
;MLAAARIAGLNCLRLMNDTTAAALTYGIYKDFPAADEKATIVAFVDMGHSAFQVSICAFNKGKFKVLATAFDPYLGGRNFDEILVEYFCSEFKTKYKLDVKSNIRAFLRLNEECEKLKKLISTNSIDIPLNIECLMNDLDVTGKMNR
;
A
#
# COMPACT_ATOMS: atom_id res chain seq x y z
N MET A 1 -15.31 -8.06 10.99
CA MET A 1 -15.82 -8.39 9.64
C MET A 1 -17.08 -9.25 9.64
N LEU A 2 -17.12 -10.42 10.28
CA LEU A 2 -18.31 -11.31 10.23
C LEU A 2 -19.62 -10.64 10.71
N ALA A 3 -19.57 -9.86 11.79
CA ALA A 3 -20.73 -9.09 12.27
C ALA A 3 -21.17 -8.02 11.26
N ALA A 4 -20.23 -7.33 10.62
CA ALA A 4 -20.53 -6.34 9.59
C ALA A 4 -21.20 -6.98 8.35
N ALA A 5 -20.72 -8.16 7.92
CA ALA A 5 -21.36 -8.92 6.84
C ALA A 5 -22.82 -9.29 7.19
N ARG A 6 -23.07 -9.71 8.43
CA ARG A 6 -24.43 -10.02 8.90
C ARG A 6 -25.32 -8.77 8.93
N ILE A 7 -24.82 -7.63 9.40
CA ILE A 7 -25.56 -6.36 9.41
C ILE A 7 -25.89 -5.92 7.98
N ALA A 8 -24.97 -6.13 7.04
CA ALA A 8 -25.19 -5.87 5.63
C ALA A 8 -26.14 -6.88 4.93
N GLY A 9 -26.68 -7.86 5.66
CA GLY A 9 -27.59 -8.88 5.11
C GLY A 9 -26.90 -9.96 4.26
N LEU A 10 -25.57 -10.11 4.38
CA LEU A 10 -24.78 -11.06 3.60
C LEU A 10 -24.49 -12.34 4.40
N ASN A 11 -24.70 -13.50 3.76
CA ASN A 11 -24.29 -14.79 4.29
C ASN A 11 -22.79 -15.05 4.02
N CYS A 12 -21.93 -14.78 5.00
CA CYS A 12 -20.49 -15.01 4.88
C CYS A 12 -20.17 -16.51 4.98
N LEU A 13 -19.93 -17.16 3.83
CA LEU A 13 -19.62 -18.59 3.77
C LEU A 13 -18.24 -18.94 4.35
N ARG A 14 -17.26 -18.05 4.15
CA ARG A 14 -15.89 -18.24 4.63
C ARG A 14 -15.18 -16.89 4.73
N LEU A 15 -14.49 -16.69 5.85
CA LEU A 15 -13.47 -15.66 6.00
C LEU A 15 -12.13 -16.28 5.61
N MET A 16 -11.36 -15.59 4.78
CA MET A 16 -10.09 -16.10 4.23
C MET A 16 -9.05 -14.99 4.24
N ASN A 17 -7.78 -15.37 4.44
CA ASN A 17 -6.66 -14.45 4.29
C ASN A 17 -6.54 -14.05 2.82
N ASP A 18 -6.31 -12.76 2.57
CA ASP A 18 -6.01 -12.15 1.29
C ASP A 18 -4.84 -12.82 0.53
N THR A 19 -3.69 -13.02 1.16
CA THR A 19 -2.55 -13.73 0.54
C THR A 19 -2.88 -15.18 0.19
N THR A 20 -3.72 -15.84 0.97
CA THR A 20 -4.24 -17.18 0.64
C THR A 20 -5.18 -17.12 -0.56
N ALA A 21 -6.04 -16.10 -0.64
CA ALA A 21 -6.90 -15.87 -1.79
C ALA A 21 -6.08 -15.67 -3.08
N ALA A 22 -5.04 -14.82 -3.02
CA ALA A 22 -4.12 -14.57 -4.13
C ALA A 22 -3.38 -15.85 -4.55
N ALA A 23 -2.92 -16.63 -3.57
CA ALA A 23 -2.24 -17.89 -3.81
C ALA A 23 -3.16 -18.95 -4.45
N LEU A 24 -4.43 -19.02 -4.03
CA LEU A 24 -5.42 -19.90 -4.67
C LEU A 24 -5.68 -19.51 -6.11
N THR A 25 -5.86 -18.21 -6.40
CA THR A 25 -6.01 -17.71 -7.77
C THR A 25 -4.80 -18.09 -8.62
N TYR A 26 -3.58 -17.87 -8.11
CA TYR A 26 -2.35 -18.31 -8.77
C TYR A 26 -2.33 -19.83 -9.02
N GLY A 27 -2.82 -20.60 -8.04
CA GLY A 27 -2.95 -22.05 -8.08
C GLY A 27 -3.86 -22.60 -9.18
N ILE A 28 -4.86 -21.84 -9.61
CA ILE A 28 -5.86 -22.27 -10.61
C ILE A 28 -5.31 -22.13 -12.03
N TYR A 29 -4.53 -21.09 -12.31
CA TYR A 29 -4.09 -20.76 -13.67
C TYR A 29 -2.73 -21.36 -14.06
N LYS A 30 -2.02 -21.99 -13.13
CA LYS A 30 -0.67 -22.51 -13.34
C LYS A 30 -0.65 -24.03 -13.30
N ASP A 31 0.15 -24.61 -14.18
CA ASP A 31 0.47 -26.03 -14.13
C ASP A 31 1.50 -26.30 -13.03
N PHE A 32 1.20 -27.28 -12.19
CA PHE A 32 2.06 -27.68 -11.08
C PHE A 32 2.45 -29.16 -11.20
N PRO A 33 3.60 -29.55 -10.59
CA PRO A 33 4.04 -30.93 -10.50
C PRO A 33 2.96 -31.87 -9.96
N ALA A 34 3.05 -33.16 -10.28
CA ALA A 34 2.12 -34.15 -9.75
C ALA A 34 2.14 -34.18 -8.21
N ALA A 35 1.10 -34.78 -7.61
CA ALA A 35 0.90 -34.73 -6.15
C ALA A 35 1.97 -35.50 -5.34
N ASP A 36 2.68 -36.39 -6.00
CA ASP A 36 3.79 -37.22 -5.52
C ASP A 36 5.17 -36.64 -5.84
N GLU A 37 5.23 -35.62 -6.71
CA GLU A 37 6.45 -34.92 -7.04
C GLU A 37 6.77 -33.79 -6.05
N LYS A 38 8.01 -33.30 -6.10
CA LYS A 38 8.45 -32.18 -5.28
C LYS A 38 7.60 -30.94 -5.58
N ALA A 39 6.98 -30.38 -4.54
CA ALA A 39 6.13 -29.20 -4.65
C ALA A 39 6.89 -27.97 -5.16
N THR A 40 6.23 -27.15 -5.96
CA THR A 40 6.72 -25.82 -6.32
C THR A 40 6.46 -24.87 -5.16
N ILE A 41 7.53 -24.22 -4.67
CA ILE A 41 7.44 -23.23 -3.60
C ILE A 41 7.35 -21.84 -4.20
N VAL A 42 6.33 -21.08 -3.80
CA VAL A 42 6.07 -19.72 -4.26
C VAL A 42 5.91 -18.80 -3.06
N ALA A 43 6.63 -17.68 -3.07
CA ALA A 43 6.47 -16.61 -2.11
C ALA A 43 5.50 -15.56 -2.66
N PHE A 44 4.45 -15.27 -1.91
CA PHE A 44 3.54 -14.15 -2.16
C PHE A 44 3.92 -13.02 -1.22
N VAL A 45 4.16 -11.85 -1.79
CA VAL A 45 4.55 -10.64 -1.08
C VAL A 45 3.50 -9.58 -1.42
N ASP A 46 2.78 -9.12 -0.40
CA ASP A 46 1.76 -8.09 -0.53
C ASP A 46 2.06 -6.94 0.42
N MET A 47 2.35 -5.77 -0.15
CA MET A 47 2.52 -4.51 0.56
C MET A 47 1.42 -3.57 0.12
N GLY A 48 0.37 -3.50 0.92
CA GLY A 48 -0.78 -2.65 0.67
C GLY A 48 -0.59 -1.23 1.20
N HIS A 49 -1.72 -0.57 1.46
CA HIS A 49 -1.72 0.78 2.02
C HIS A 49 -1.21 0.82 3.48
N SER A 50 -1.62 -0.14 4.32
CA SER A 50 -1.39 -0.08 5.78
C SER A 50 -0.63 -1.27 6.36
N ALA A 51 -0.54 -2.37 5.62
CA ALA A 51 0.05 -3.61 6.11
C ALA A 51 0.93 -4.27 5.04
N PHE A 52 1.92 -5.00 5.52
CA PHE A 52 2.85 -5.79 4.73
C PHE A 52 2.77 -7.24 5.17
N GLN A 53 2.67 -8.14 4.21
CA GLN A 53 2.55 -9.57 4.50
C GLN A 53 3.27 -10.41 3.47
N VAL A 54 3.80 -11.54 3.96
CA VAL A 54 4.50 -12.53 3.15
C VAL A 54 3.94 -13.90 3.47
N SER A 55 3.59 -14.66 2.44
CA SER A 55 3.13 -16.05 2.55
C SER A 55 3.95 -16.96 1.65
N ILE A 56 4.52 -18.01 2.23
CA ILE A 56 5.22 -19.06 1.49
C ILE A 56 4.25 -20.22 1.28
N CYS A 57 4.03 -20.59 0.03
CA CYS A 57 3.04 -21.58 -0.36
C CYS A 57 3.69 -22.70 -1.18
N ALA A 58 3.28 -23.94 -0.91
CA ALA A 58 3.64 -25.12 -1.69
C ALA A 58 2.48 -25.53 -2.60
N PHE A 59 2.79 -25.79 -3.87
CA PHE A 59 1.82 -26.20 -4.87
C PHE A 59 2.20 -27.54 -5.50
N ASN A 60 1.19 -28.40 -5.63
CA ASN A 60 1.16 -29.56 -6.50
C ASN A 60 -0.18 -29.56 -7.25
N LYS A 61 -0.33 -30.42 -8.25
CA LYS A 61 -1.57 -30.56 -9.01
C LYS A 61 -2.76 -30.85 -8.08
N GLY A 62 -3.71 -29.90 -8.03
CA GLY A 62 -4.91 -29.98 -7.19
C GLY A 62 -4.66 -29.88 -5.67
N LYS A 63 -3.43 -29.58 -5.22
CA LYS A 63 -3.09 -29.43 -3.80
C LYS A 63 -2.37 -28.12 -3.55
N PHE A 64 -2.81 -27.45 -2.50
CA PHE A 64 -2.26 -26.18 -2.05
C PHE A 64 -2.03 -26.24 -0.54
N LYS A 65 -0.86 -25.78 -0.09
CA LYS A 65 -0.56 -25.68 1.34
C LYS A 65 0.23 -24.40 1.63
N VAL A 66 -0.24 -23.62 2.58
CA VAL A 66 0.54 -22.53 3.18
C VAL A 66 1.58 -23.16 4.10
N LEU A 67 2.86 -22.85 3.89
CA LEU A 67 3.97 -23.32 4.70
C LEU A 67 4.30 -22.36 5.83
N ALA A 68 4.31 -21.07 5.55
CA ALA A 68 4.61 -20.03 6.51
C ALA A 68 3.95 -18.71 6.11
N THR A 69 3.62 -17.88 7.10
CA THR A 69 3.12 -16.52 6.89
C THR A 69 3.75 -15.60 7.93
N ALA A 70 4.15 -14.41 7.51
CA ALA A 70 4.59 -13.33 8.39
C ALA A 70 3.87 -12.05 7.99
N PHE A 71 3.60 -11.18 8.97
CA PHE A 71 2.88 -9.92 8.75
C PHE A 71 3.45 -8.80 9.62
N ASP A 72 3.44 -7.59 9.08
CA ASP A 72 3.63 -6.33 9.78
C ASP A 72 2.39 -5.45 9.55
N PRO A 73 1.56 -5.21 10.58
CA PRO A 73 0.32 -4.45 10.44
C PRO A 73 0.54 -2.92 10.46
N TYR A 74 1.78 -2.46 10.61
CA TYR A 74 2.12 -1.03 10.73
C TYR A 74 2.96 -0.50 9.57
N LEU A 75 3.31 -1.35 8.60
CA LEU A 75 4.10 -1.01 7.44
C LEU A 75 3.28 -1.10 6.14
N GLY A 76 3.20 0.00 5.40
CA GLY A 76 2.58 0.03 4.09
C GLY A 76 2.78 1.36 3.37
N GLY A 77 2.09 1.53 2.24
CA GLY A 77 2.16 2.73 1.41
C GLY A 77 1.94 4.05 2.16
N ARG A 78 1.12 4.05 3.22
CA ARG A 78 0.82 5.23 4.04
C ARG A 78 2.04 5.77 4.79
N ASN A 79 2.97 4.89 5.18
CA ASN A 79 4.15 5.31 5.93
C ASN A 79 5.10 6.11 5.03
N PHE A 80 5.17 5.75 3.75
CA PHE A 80 5.91 6.53 2.75
C PHE A 80 5.23 7.89 2.51
N ASP A 81 3.90 7.91 2.43
CA ASP A 81 3.15 9.17 2.29
C ASP A 81 3.41 10.09 3.49
N GLU A 82 3.38 9.55 4.71
CA GLU A 82 3.66 10.30 5.94
C GLU A 82 5.07 10.90 5.97
N ILE A 83 6.09 10.14 5.55
CA ILE A 83 7.47 10.65 5.46
C ILE A 83 7.58 11.80 4.46
N LEU A 84 6.93 11.68 3.29
CA LEU A 84 6.91 12.75 2.28
C LEU A 84 6.18 13.99 2.80
N VAL A 85 5.04 13.80 3.46
CA VAL A 85 4.27 14.90 4.05
C VAL A 85 5.08 15.62 5.12
N GLU A 86 5.78 14.89 6.01
CA GLU A 86 6.64 15.49 7.04
C GLU A 86 7.77 16.34 6.43
N TYR A 87 8.39 15.81 5.37
CA TYR A 87 9.42 16.52 4.61
C TYR A 87 8.88 17.85 4.06
N PHE A 88 7.76 17.82 3.34
CA PHE A 88 7.19 19.04 2.75
C PHE A 88 6.61 19.99 3.80
N CYS A 89 6.08 19.49 4.92
CA CYS A 89 5.69 20.34 6.04
C CYS A 89 6.88 21.13 6.58
N SER A 90 8.03 20.47 6.76
CA SER A 90 9.26 21.10 7.24
C SER A 90 9.84 22.09 6.22
N GLU A 91 9.82 21.73 4.94
CA GLU A 91 10.25 22.59 3.84
C GLU A 91 9.37 23.84 3.75
N PHE A 92 8.04 23.70 3.77
CA PHE A 92 7.11 24.82 3.63
C PHE A 92 7.08 25.73 4.85
N LYS A 93 7.32 25.17 6.04
CA LYS A 93 7.54 25.97 7.25
C LYS A 93 8.80 26.84 7.14
N THR A 94 9.84 26.34 6.49
CA THR A 94 11.09 27.09 6.31
C THR A 94 10.98 28.13 5.20
N LYS A 95 10.51 27.71 4.02
CA LYS A 95 10.46 28.47 2.75
C LYS A 95 9.30 29.48 2.69
N TYR A 96 8.11 29.08 3.14
CA TYR A 96 6.89 29.89 3.05
C TYR A 96 6.36 30.37 4.40
N LYS A 97 7.00 29.96 5.52
CA LYS A 97 6.53 30.23 6.89
C LYS A 97 5.11 29.71 7.15
N LEU A 98 4.72 28.66 6.44
CA LEU A 98 3.41 28.01 6.58
C LEU A 98 3.48 26.82 7.54
N ASP A 99 2.61 26.79 8.53
CA ASP A 99 2.40 25.62 9.37
C ASP A 99 1.21 24.80 8.85
N VAL A 100 1.48 23.95 7.85
CA VAL A 100 0.44 23.16 7.16
C VAL A 100 -0.32 22.23 8.13
N LYS A 101 0.34 21.73 9.18
CA LYS A 101 -0.28 20.84 10.18
C LYS A 101 -1.36 21.54 11.01
N SER A 102 -1.29 22.86 11.14
CA SER A 102 -2.30 23.65 11.86
C SER A 102 -3.65 23.72 11.12
N ASN A 103 -3.67 23.47 9.81
CA ASN A 103 -4.87 23.55 8.97
C ASN A 103 -5.19 22.19 8.36
N ILE A 104 -6.25 21.55 8.87
CA ILE A 104 -6.69 20.20 8.45
C ILE A 104 -6.92 20.13 6.93
N ARG A 105 -7.50 21.16 6.32
CA ARG A 105 -7.79 21.18 4.87
C ARG A 105 -6.50 21.25 4.05
N ALA A 106 -5.56 22.10 4.45
CA ALA A 106 -4.25 22.20 3.79
C ALA A 106 -3.46 20.89 3.95
N PHE A 107 -3.46 20.32 5.16
CA PHE A 107 -2.81 19.05 5.44
C PHE A 107 -3.37 17.90 4.59
N LEU A 108 -4.69 17.77 4.46
CA LEU A 108 -5.32 16.75 3.61
C LEU A 108 -4.93 16.90 2.13
N ARG A 109 -4.94 18.13 1.61
CA ARG A 109 -4.49 18.41 0.22
C ARG A 109 -3.03 18.02 0.01
N LEU A 110 -2.16 18.33 0.97
CA LEU A 110 -0.76 17.92 0.91
C LEU A 110 -0.61 16.39 0.92
N ASN A 111 -1.38 15.67 1.75
CA ASN A 111 -1.37 14.20 1.76
C ASN A 111 -1.75 13.61 0.39
N GLU A 112 -2.82 14.11 -0.24
CA GLU A 112 -3.25 13.64 -1.56
C GLU A 112 -2.17 13.88 -2.63
N GLU A 113 -1.52 15.04 -2.62
CA GLU A 113 -0.45 15.36 -3.57
C GLU A 113 0.83 14.55 -3.29
N CYS A 114 1.16 14.28 -2.02
CA CYS A 114 2.28 13.39 -1.68
C CYS A 114 2.02 11.94 -2.12
N GLU A 115 0.78 11.44 -2.01
CA GLU A 115 0.44 10.10 -2.51
C GLU A 115 0.60 10.02 -4.05
N LYS A 116 0.14 11.05 -4.77
CA LYS A 116 0.34 11.14 -6.24
C LYS A 116 1.82 11.20 -6.58
N LEU A 117 2.58 12.05 -5.88
CA LEU A 117 4.02 12.20 -6.06
C LEU A 117 4.76 10.88 -5.84
N LYS A 118 4.47 10.14 -4.76
CA LYS A 118 5.04 8.81 -4.50
C LYS A 118 4.85 7.86 -5.68
N LYS A 119 3.65 7.82 -6.26
CA LYS A 119 3.34 6.98 -7.43
C LYS A 119 4.17 7.39 -8.65
N LEU A 120 4.33 8.69 -8.88
CA LEU A 120 5.13 9.22 -10.00
C LEU A 120 6.63 8.90 -9.86
N ILE A 121 7.17 8.97 -8.64
CA ILE A 121 8.59 8.66 -8.36
C ILE A 121 8.87 7.16 -8.51
N SER A 122 7.85 6.31 -8.35
CA SER A 122 7.99 4.86 -8.58
C SER A 122 8.26 4.53 -10.06
N THR A 123 7.85 5.40 -10.99
CA THR A 123 8.00 5.19 -12.44
C THR A 123 9.10 6.03 -13.08
N ASN A 124 9.56 7.09 -12.44
CA ASN A 124 10.55 8.02 -12.99
C ASN A 124 11.73 8.24 -12.04
N SER A 125 12.93 8.42 -12.60
CA SER A 125 14.17 8.70 -11.84
C SER A 125 14.64 10.16 -11.99
N ILE A 126 13.76 11.05 -12.43
CA ILE A 126 14.02 12.48 -12.56
C ILE A 126 13.40 13.25 -11.39
N ASP A 127 13.82 14.50 -11.21
CA ASP A 127 13.17 15.40 -10.26
C ASP A 127 11.71 15.60 -10.66
N ILE A 128 10.78 15.20 -9.78
CA ILE A 128 9.35 15.36 -9.98
C ILE A 128 8.87 16.57 -9.17
N PRO A 129 8.25 17.57 -9.81
CA PRO A 129 7.73 18.73 -9.10
C PRO A 129 6.47 18.39 -8.31
N LEU A 130 6.32 19.03 -7.15
CA LEU A 130 5.07 19.10 -6.39
C LEU A 130 4.63 20.56 -6.38
N ASN A 131 3.47 20.83 -6.99
CA ASN A 131 2.91 22.18 -7.08
C ASN A 131 1.48 22.15 -6.54
N ILE A 132 1.19 22.97 -5.53
CA ILE A 132 -0.15 23.05 -4.95
C ILE A 132 -0.59 24.51 -4.89
N GLU A 133 -1.63 24.83 -5.64
CA GLU A 133 -2.20 26.18 -5.70
C GLU A 133 -3.05 26.48 -4.46
N CYS A 134 -2.93 27.70 -3.94
CA CYS A 134 -3.64 28.21 -2.78
C CYS A 134 -3.70 27.19 -1.64
N LEU A 135 -2.55 26.63 -1.25
CA LEU A 135 -2.50 25.58 -0.22
C LEU A 135 -3.02 26.12 1.12
N MET A 136 -2.55 27.31 1.52
CA MET A 136 -2.94 28.00 2.74
C MET A 136 -2.66 29.50 2.60
N ASN A 137 -3.54 30.35 3.14
CA ASN A 137 -3.41 31.82 3.09
C ASN A 137 -3.21 32.38 1.66
N ASP A 138 -3.89 31.79 0.68
CA ASP A 138 -3.79 32.14 -0.75
C ASP A 138 -2.35 32.05 -1.33
N LEU A 139 -1.48 31.26 -0.68
CA LEU A 139 -0.13 31.01 -1.14
C LEU A 139 -0.03 29.69 -1.90
N ASP A 140 0.59 29.77 -3.06
CA ASP A 140 1.02 28.62 -3.83
C ASP A 140 2.33 28.07 -3.27
N VAL A 141 2.43 26.74 -3.18
CA VAL A 141 3.67 26.08 -2.76
C VAL A 141 4.24 25.23 -3.88
N THR A 142 5.56 25.26 -3.98
CA THR A 142 6.31 24.44 -4.92
C THR A 142 7.44 23.73 -4.19
N GLY A 143 7.60 22.45 -4.54
CA GLY A 143 8.65 21.57 -4.07
C GLY A 143 9.08 20.62 -5.18
N LYS A 144 10.08 19.80 -4.93
CA LYS A 144 10.49 18.74 -5.83
C LYS A 144 11.02 17.55 -5.05
N MET A 145 10.91 16.36 -5.64
CA MET A 145 11.44 15.14 -5.04
C MET A 145 12.00 14.23 -6.13
N ASN A 146 13.08 13.53 -5.79
CA ASN A 146 13.68 12.48 -6.63
C ASN A 146 13.58 11.14 -5.88
N ARG A 147 13.76 10.04 -6.62
CA ARG A 147 13.77 8.68 -6.12
C ARG A 147 14.96 8.37 -5.21
#